data_AF-A0A485C5W4-F1
#
_entry.id   AF-A0A485C5W4-F1
#
_cell.length_a   1.000
_cell.length_b   1.000
_cell.length_c   1.000
_cell.angle_alpha   90.00
_cell.angle_beta   90.00
_cell.angle_gamma   90.00
#
_symmetry.space_group_name_H-M   'P 1'
#
loop_
_entity.id
_entity.type
_entity.pdbx_description
1 polymer ?
#
loop_
_entity_poly.entity_id
_entity_poly.type
_entity_poly.pdbx_seq_one_letter_code
_entity_poly.pdbx_strand_id
1 'polypeptide(L)'
;MLLSTPVFYREKNLYTVAGTQENYGFSVAKFIIQLNELYTLINSDNTIDDVRLKFDILYSRLNVIYVKSEATAPLYKQQGYEETIDSINKKLEDIDGLLSHNHPDYKKISTIIADIKPLTKTVTKSC
;
A
#
# COMPACT_ATOMS: atom_id res chain seq x y z
N MET A 1 -0.23 -52.18 20.95
CA MET A 1 -0.93 -50.88 20.95
C MET A 1 0.07 -49.84 21.44
N LEU A 2 0.75 -49.15 20.54
CA LEU A 2 1.66 -48.04 20.89
C LEU A 2 1.30 -46.87 19.96
N LEU A 3 0.93 -45.78 20.62
CA LEU A 3 0.31 -44.59 20.06
C LEU A 3 1.26 -43.88 19.10
N SER A 4 0.76 -43.60 17.90
CA SER A 4 1.36 -42.67 16.96
C SER A 4 1.15 -41.24 17.48
N THR A 5 2.22 -40.50 17.71
CA THR A 5 2.20 -39.03 17.57
C THR A 5 3.15 -38.68 16.42
N PRO A 6 2.77 -37.72 15.55
CA PRO A 6 2.96 -36.32 15.94
C PRO A 6 1.88 -35.36 15.43
N VAL A 7 1.38 -34.50 16.32
CA VAL A 7 0.72 -33.25 15.94
C VAL A 7 1.42 -32.14 16.71
N PHE A 8 2.44 -31.50 16.13
CA PHE A 8 3.02 -30.27 16.71
C PHE A 8 3.83 -29.39 15.73
N TYR A 9 3.60 -29.50 14.42
CA TYR A 9 4.29 -28.67 13.40
C TYR A 9 3.37 -27.79 12.53
N ARG A 10 2.04 -27.92 12.63
CA ARG A 10 1.10 -27.10 11.82
C ARG A 10 0.64 -25.80 12.48
N GLU A 11 0.58 -25.76 13.80
CA GLU A 11 -0.04 -24.64 14.53
C GLU A 11 0.82 -23.37 14.49
N LYS A 12 2.15 -23.48 14.63
CA LYS A 12 3.04 -22.31 14.63
C LYS A 12 2.95 -21.48 13.35
N ASN A 13 2.78 -22.12 12.19
CA ASN A 13 2.65 -21.43 10.90
C ASN A 13 1.29 -20.76 10.72
N LEU A 14 0.21 -21.35 11.21
CA LEU A 14 -1.14 -20.79 11.04
C LEU A 14 -1.30 -19.47 11.82
N TYR A 15 -0.81 -19.41 13.06
CA TYR A 15 -0.89 -18.20 13.88
C TYR A 15 0.07 -17.09 13.42
N THR A 16 1.27 -17.44 12.95
CA THR A 16 2.18 -16.43 12.37
C THR A 16 1.66 -15.88 11.05
N VAL A 17 1.09 -16.73 10.18
CA VAL A 17 0.51 -16.29 8.91
C VAL A 17 -0.73 -15.42 9.15
N ALA A 18 -1.63 -15.79 10.07
CA ALA A 18 -2.81 -14.99 10.39
C ALA A 18 -2.46 -13.61 10.96
N GLY A 19 -1.53 -13.54 11.94
CA GLY A 19 -1.07 -12.25 12.48
C GLY A 19 -0.30 -11.41 11.46
N THR A 20 0.36 -12.05 10.50
CA THR A 20 1.05 -11.39 9.40
C THR A 20 0.06 -10.82 8.36
N GLN A 21 -1.01 -11.54 8.03
CA GLN A 21 -2.10 -11.06 7.18
C GLN A 21 -2.89 -9.90 7.81
N GLU A 22 -3.20 -9.97 9.11
CA GLU A 22 -3.88 -8.87 9.83
C GLU A 22 -3.05 -7.58 9.80
N ASN A 23 -1.73 -7.70 10.00
CA ASN A 23 -0.81 -6.57 9.89
C ASN A 23 -0.72 -5.99 8.46
N TYR A 24 -0.89 -6.81 7.42
CA TYR A 24 -0.96 -6.32 6.03
C TYR A 24 -2.28 -5.66 5.70
N GLY A 25 -3.41 -6.26 6.06
CA GLY A 25 -4.71 -5.64 5.88
C GLY A 25 -4.75 -4.25 6.51
N PHE A 26 -4.16 -4.11 7.70
CA PHE A 26 -4.03 -2.82 8.38
C PHE A 26 -3.08 -1.84 7.66
N SER A 27 -1.96 -2.32 7.12
CA SER A 27 -1.00 -1.48 6.39
C SER A 27 -1.58 -0.99 5.06
N VAL A 28 -2.30 -1.85 4.35
CA VAL A 28 -3.03 -1.51 3.12
C VAL A 28 -4.15 -0.51 3.43
N ALA A 29 -4.91 -0.70 4.51
CA ALA A 29 -5.94 0.25 4.94
C ALA A 29 -5.35 1.64 5.24
N LYS A 30 -4.21 1.70 5.95
CA LYS A 30 -3.49 2.96 6.21
C LYS A 30 -3.04 3.65 4.93
N PHE A 31 -2.53 2.90 3.95
CA PHE A 31 -2.19 3.44 2.64
C PHE A 31 -3.41 4.04 1.94
N ILE A 32 -4.54 3.31 1.90
CA ILE A 32 -5.78 3.78 1.27
C ILE A 32 -6.33 5.03 1.95
N ILE A 33 -6.30 5.09 3.29
CA ILE A 33 -6.71 6.27 4.05
C ILE A 33 -5.87 7.47 3.64
N GLN A 34 -4.53 7.33 3.64
CA GLN A 34 -3.64 8.42 3.26
C GLN A 34 -3.83 8.86 1.80
N LEU A 35 -4.09 7.92 0.89
CA LEU A 35 -4.37 8.22 -0.51
C LEU A 35 -5.64 9.09 -0.65
N ASN A 36 -6.68 8.76 0.11
CA ASN A 36 -7.93 9.53 0.12
C ASN A 36 -7.75 10.90 0.80
N GLU A 37 -6.96 10.97 1.88
CA GLU A 37 -6.68 12.24 2.54
C GLU A 37 -5.87 13.16 1.63
N LEU A 38 -4.89 12.65 0.88
CA LEU A 38 -4.18 13.42 -0.15
C LEU A 38 -5.15 13.90 -1.24
N TYR A 39 -6.02 13.00 -1.74
CA TYR A 39 -7.03 13.36 -2.73
C TYR A 39 -7.93 14.50 -2.26
N THR A 40 -8.38 14.48 -1.01
CA THR A 40 -9.20 15.57 -0.46
C THR A 40 -8.41 16.87 -0.38
N LEU A 41 -7.17 16.81 0.12
CA LEU A 41 -6.32 17.98 0.31
C LEU A 41 -6.02 18.73 -1.00
N ILE A 42 -5.67 18.02 -2.08
CA ILE A 42 -5.37 18.66 -3.37
C ILE A 42 -6.58 19.33 -4.03
N ASN A 43 -7.79 18.95 -3.60
CA ASN A 43 -9.05 19.50 -4.10
C ASN A 43 -9.68 20.54 -3.14
N SER A 44 -8.99 20.88 -2.04
CA SER A 44 -9.38 21.93 -1.10
C SER A 44 -8.39 23.09 -1.12
N ASP A 45 -8.66 24.13 -0.31
CA ASP A 45 -7.63 25.13 -0.02
C ASP A 45 -6.45 24.47 0.72
N ASN A 46 -5.23 24.72 0.26
CA ASN A 46 -4.02 24.05 0.76
C ASN A 46 -2.77 24.87 0.43
N THR A 47 -1.68 24.60 1.14
CA THR A 47 -0.34 25.02 0.73
C THR A 47 0.38 23.88 0.02
N ILE A 48 1.36 24.22 -0.83
CA ILE A 48 2.21 23.23 -1.49
C ILE A 48 2.99 22.38 -0.47
N ASP A 49 3.38 22.96 0.66
CA ASP A 49 4.12 22.26 1.72
C ASP A 49 3.23 21.24 2.44
N ASP A 50 1.95 21.56 2.67
CA ASP A 50 0.98 20.60 3.22
C ASP A 50 0.80 19.40 2.28
N VAL A 51 0.70 19.66 0.97
CA VAL A 51 0.54 18.60 -0.04
C VAL A 51 1.78 17.72 -0.11
N ARG A 52 2.99 18.31 -0.10
CA ARG A 52 4.26 17.57 -0.08
C ARG A 52 4.41 16.71 1.16
N LEU A 53 4.16 17.26 2.34
CA LEU A 53 4.19 16.51 3.60
C LEU A 53 3.19 15.34 3.56
N LYS A 54 1.98 15.58 3.04
CA LYS A 54 0.96 14.55 2.93
C LYS A 54 1.36 13.44 1.96
N PHE A 55 1.99 13.82 0.85
CA PHE A 55 2.54 12.89 -0.13
C PHE A 55 3.69 12.05 0.45
N ASP A 56 4.61 12.65 1.20
CA ASP A 56 5.70 11.91 1.87
C ASP A 56 5.16 10.85 2.83
N ILE A 57 4.11 11.19 3.59
CA ILE A 57 3.42 10.23 4.47
C ILE A 57 2.80 9.10 3.64
N LEU A 58 2.11 9.41 2.53
CA LEU A 58 1.55 8.40 1.63
C LEU A 58 2.63 7.48 1.07
N TYR A 59 3.73 8.03 0.59
CA TYR A 59 4.86 7.28 0.03
C TYR A 59 5.51 6.37 1.07
N SER A 60 5.67 6.87 2.30
CA SER A 60 6.11 6.06 3.45
C SER A 60 5.18 4.88 3.72
N ARG A 61 3.85 5.06 3.60
CA ARG A 61 2.89 3.95 3.74
C ARG A 61 2.99 2.94 2.60
N LEU A 62 3.23 3.39 1.36
CA LEU A 62 3.48 2.49 0.25
C LEU A 62 4.70 1.61 0.52
N ASN A 63 5.80 2.19 0.99
CA ASN A 63 7.05 1.43 1.25
C ASN A 63 6.86 0.24 2.20
N VAL A 64 5.96 0.34 3.18
CA VAL A 64 5.66 -0.76 4.11
C VAL A 64 5.10 -2.00 3.39
N ILE A 65 4.32 -1.80 2.33
CA ILE A 65 3.70 -2.88 1.55
C ILE A 65 4.46 -3.19 0.26
N TYR A 66 5.24 -2.25 -0.26
CA TYR A 66 6.01 -2.38 -1.49
C TYR A 66 7.38 -3.05 -1.27
N VAL A 67 8.14 -2.69 -0.24
CA VAL A 67 9.51 -3.21 -0.08
C VAL A 67 9.48 -4.71 0.15
N LYS A 68 10.14 -5.46 -0.75
CA LYS A 68 10.31 -6.92 -0.63
C LYS A 68 11.12 -7.25 0.62
N SER A 69 10.50 -7.97 1.54
CA SER A 69 11.06 -8.39 2.82
C SER A 69 10.45 -9.73 3.22
N GLU A 70 10.96 -10.37 4.28
CA GLU A 70 10.33 -11.58 4.85
C GLU A 70 8.85 -11.35 5.18
N ALA A 71 8.55 -10.13 5.64
CA ALA A 71 7.21 -9.69 5.88
C ALA A 71 6.38 -9.71 4.58
N THR A 72 6.76 -8.97 3.55
CA THR A 72 5.92 -8.82 2.34
C THR A 72 5.95 -10.04 1.40
N ALA A 73 6.85 -11.00 1.61
CA ALA A 73 7.00 -12.19 0.76
C ALA A 73 5.70 -12.98 0.47
N PRO A 74 4.75 -13.15 1.40
CA PRO A 74 3.47 -13.82 1.12
C PRO A 74 2.59 -13.04 0.13
N LEU A 75 2.61 -11.70 0.17
CA LEU A 75 1.82 -10.85 -0.73
C LEU A 75 2.30 -11.00 -2.18
N TYR A 76 3.61 -11.02 -2.38
CA TYR A 76 4.24 -11.20 -3.69
C TYR A 76 3.98 -12.58 -4.33
N LYS A 77 3.49 -13.57 -3.56
CA LYS A 77 3.08 -14.87 -4.11
C LYS A 77 1.65 -14.86 -4.65
N GLN A 78 0.89 -13.81 -4.37
CA GLN A 78 -0.50 -13.71 -4.79
C GLN A 78 -0.58 -13.18 -6.21
N GLN A 79 -1.50 -13.76 -6.99
CA GLN A 79 -1.67 -13.40 -8.39
C GLN A 79 -2.01 -11.92 -8.54
N GLY A 80 -1.23 -11.21 -9.37
CA GLY A 80 -1.45 -9.82 -9.71
C GLY A 80 -1.00 -8.81 -8.64
N TYR A 81 -0.49 -9.24 -7.48
CA TYR A 81 -0.04 -8.32 -6.44
C TYR A 81 1.16 -7.48 -6.89
N GLU A 82 2.21 -8.13 -7.40
CA GLU A 82 3.45 -7.47 -7.85
C GLU A 82 3.16 -6.43 -8.95
N GLU A 83 2.41 -6.83 -9.98
CA GLU A 83 2.02 -5.94 -11.08
C GLU A 83 1.21 -4.73 -10.58
N THR A 84 0.32 -4.95 -9.62
CA THR A 84 -0.51 -3.90 -9.04
C THR A 84 0.33 -2.93 -8.20
N ILE A 85 1.18 -3.44 -7.31
CA ILE A 85 1.96 -2.59 -6.40
C ILE A 85 3.05 -1.82 -7.16
N ASP A 86 3.64 -2.41 -8.20
CA ASP A 86 4.55 -1.72 -9.12
C ASP A 86 3.84 -0.60 -9.89
N SER A 87 2.61 -0.83 -10.36
CA SER A 87 1.81 0.21 -11.02
C SER A 87 1.46 1.34 -10.07
N ILE A 88 1.20 1.04 -8.79
CA ILE A 88 0.95 2.07 -7.77
C ILE A 88 2.24 2.87 -7.52
N ASN A 89 3.38 2.21 -7.37
CA ASN A 89 4.68 2.87 -7.17
C ASN A 89 5.01 3.85 -8.30
N LYS A 90 4.91 3.42 -9.56
CA LYS A 90 5.16 4.28 -10.74
C LYS A 90 4.24 5.51 -10.76
N LYS A 91 2.96 5.33 -10.43
CA LYS A 91 2.01 6.45 -10.35
C LYS A 91 2.35 7.43 -9.23
N LEU A 92 2.90 6.96 -8.10
CA LEU A 92 3.39 7.87 -7.06
C LEU A 92 4.68 8.57 -7.48
N GLU A 93 5.60 7.91 -8.18
CA GLU A 93 6.79 8.55 -8.78
C GLU A 93 6.39 9.67 -9.75
N ASP A 94 5.34 9.46 -10.57
CA ASP A 94 4.80 10.51 -11.43
C ASP A 94 4.27 11.72 -10.63
N ILE A 95 3.62 11.46 -9.49
CA ILE A 95 3.13 12.53 -8.59
C ILE A 95 4.31 13.27 -7.94
N ASP A 96 5.33 12.55 -7.48
CA ASP A 96 6.54 13.15 -6.90
C ASP A 96 7.20 14.11 -7.88
N GLY A 97 7.36 13.67 -9.14
CA GLY A 97 7.84 14.51 -10.22
C GLY A 97 7.01 15.79 -10.41
N LEU A 98 5.68 15.70 -10.33
CA LEU A 98 4.81 16.89 -10.41
C LEU A 98 4.97 17.82 -9.20
N LEU A 99 5.03 17.26 -7.99
CA LEU A 99 5.16 18.02 -6.73
C LEU A 99 6.53 18.69 -6.56
N SER A 100 7.56 18.22 -7.27
CA SER A 100 8.88 18.85 -7.30
C SER A 100 8.89 20.25 -7.96
N HIS A 101 7.84 20.60 -8.71
CA HIS A 101 7.70 21.91 -9.36
C HIS A 101 7.18 22.98 -8.37
N ASN A 102 7.49 24.25 -8.63
CA ASN A 102 7.00 25.38 -7.83
C ASN A 102 5.48 25.61 -7.96
N HIS A 103 4.89 25.21 -9.10
CA HIS A 103 3.45 25.25 -9.35
C HIS A 103 2.99 23.89 -9.89
N PRO A 104 2.78 22.90 -9.00
CA PRO A 104 2.38 21.56 -9.41
C PRO A 104 1.02 21.55 -10.12
N ASP A 105 0.87 20.68 -11.11
CA ASP A 105 -0.41 20.46 -11.77
C ASP A 105 -1.32 19.57 -10.90
N TYR A 106 -2.07 20.20 -10.00
CA TYR A 106 -3.00 19.49 -9.11
C TYR A 106 -4.13 18.77 -9.85
N LYS A 107 -4.53 19.21 -11.05
CA LYS A 107 -5.52 18.49 -11.85
C LYS A 107 -4.94 17.15 -12.30
N LYS A 108 -3.72 17.16 -12.82
CA LYS A 108 -3.02 15.93 -13.23
C LYS A 108 -2.76 15.00 -12.04
N ILE A 109 -2.34 15.54 -10.89
CA ILE A 109 -2.17 14.75 -9.65
C ILE A 109 -3.51 14.10 -9.25
N SER A 110 -4.62 14.84 -9.27
CA SER A 110 -5.95 14.33 -8.95
C SER A 110 -6.38 13.19 -9.88
N THR A 111 -6.10 13.30 -11.18
CA THR A 111 -6.33 12.22 -12.16
C THR A 111 -5.50 10.98 -11.83
N ILE A 112 -4.21 11.13 -11.53
CA ILE A 112 -3.35 9.99 -11.20
C ILE A 112 -3.85 9.29 -9.93
N ILE A 113 -4.25 10.04 -8.90
CA ILE A 113 -4.81 9.45 -7.66
C ILE A 113 -6.12 8.70 -7.95
N ALA A 114 -6.99 9.24 -8.81
CA ALA A 114 -8.21 8.56 -9.23
C ALA A 114 -7.92 7.22 -9.92
N ASP A 115 -6.84 7.13 -10.71
CA ASP A 115 -6.40 5.88 -11.33
C ASP A 115 -5.79 4.87 -10.35
N ILE A 116 -5.24 5.32 -9.22
CA ILE A 116 -4.73 4.43 -8.16
C ILE A 116 -5.88 3.75 -7.41
N LYS A 117 -7.00 4.46 -7.16
CA LYS A 117 -8.14 3.95 -6.39
C LYS A 117 -8.68 2.58 -6.83
N PRO A 118 -8.87 2.24 -8.13
CA PRO A 118 -9.30 0.90 -8.51
C PRO A 118 -8.24 -0.18 -8.21
N LEU A 119 -6.95 0.15 -8.26
CA LEU A 119 -5.84 -0.77 -7.99
C LEU A 119 -5.81 -1.20 -6.52
N THR A 120 -6.22 -0.32 -5.61
CA THR A 120 -6.23 -0.64 -4.17
C THR A 120 -7.19 -1.79 -3.84
N LYS A 121 -8.24 -2.01 -4.65
CA LYS A 121 -9.16 -3.16 -4.48
C LYS A 121 -8.47 -4.50 -4.69
N THR A 122 -7.49 -4.57 -5.59
CA THR A 122 -6.71 -5.79 -5.82
C THR A 122 -5.77 -6.04 -4.63
N VAL A 123 -5.12 -4.98 -4.14
CA VAL A 123 -4.26 -5.04 -2.95
C VAL A 123 -5.05 -5.43 -1.69
N THR A 124 -6.33 -5.03 -1.57
CA THR A 124 -7.18 -5.43 -0.44
C THR A 124 -7.65 -6.89 -0.52
N LYS A 125 -7.92 -7.43 -1.71
CA LYS A 125 -8.27 -8.86 -1.91
C LYS A 125 -7.11 -9.82 -1.63
N SER A 126 -5.91 -9.25 -1.62
CA SER A 126 -4.64 -9.88 -1.28
C SER A 126 -4.41 -10.01 0.24
N CYS A 127 -5.29 -9.46 1.09
CA CYS A 127 -5.20 -9.60 2.54
C CYS A 127 -6.22 -10.62 3.06
#